data_AF-A0AAN7JU47-F1
#
_entry.id   AF-A0AAN7JU47-F1
#
_cell.length_a   1.000
_cell.length_b   1.000
_cell.length_c   1.000
_cell.angle_alpha   90.00
_cell.angle_beta   90.00
_cell.angle_gamma   90.00
#
_symmetry.space_group_name_H-M   'P 1'
#
loop_
_entity.id
_entity.type
_entity.pdbx_description
1 polymer ?
#
loop_
_entity_poly.entity_id
_entity_poly.type
_entity_poly.pdbx_seq_one_letter_code
_entity_poly.pdbx_strand_id
1 'polypeptide(L)'
;MSENPGINLTVMRFIAGDDAMDIASVGGGAMTEQTESRVVMVSVDSEKEKMLDEEHINEFRTRNANNELIEYVEKVVNNGEETVAAIRSIDSSHDLFIVGRGKGMISPLTAGLTDWSECPELGAIGDFLASSDFAATVSVLVVQQYIGFGSHSDGISTPDSPGQSNDQVSNMEQNVRRPQQ
;
A
#
# COMPACT_ATOMS: atom_id res chain seq x y z
N MET A 1 15.18 9.17 12.13
CA MET A 1 13.75 8.91 12.39
C MET A 1 13.66 8.24 13.75
N SER A 2 13.07 8.76 14.83
CA SER A 2 12.63 10.09 15.26
C SER A 2 13.80 10.80 16.00
N GLU A 3 14.10 12.04 15.66
CA GLU A 3 15.07 12.86 16.42
C GLU A 3 14.37 13.79 17.41
N ASN A 4 13.05 13.65 17.53
CA ASN A 4 12.22 14.44 18.42
C ASN A 4 11.93 13.62 19.68
N PRO A 5 12.51 14.00 20.85
CA PRO A 5 12.32 13.26 22.10
C PRO A 5 10.89 13.31 22.65
N GLY A 6 9.99 14.08 22.04
CA GLY A 6 8.58 14.14 22.40
C GLY A 6 7.66 13.21 21.60
N ILE A 7 8.20 12.34 20.72
CA ILE A 7 7.39 11.45 19.88
C ILE A 7 7.73 10.00 20.19
N ASN A 8 6.72 9.25 20.65
CA ASN A 8 6.75 7.79 20.77
C ASN A 8 6.09 7.18 19.53
N LEU A 9 6.76 6.19 18.93
CA LEU A 9 6.27 5.48 17.74
C LEU A 9 6.13 4.00 18.04
N THR A 10 4.91 3.48 17.99
CA THR A 10 4.66 2.04 18.00
C THR A 10 4.32 1.56 16.59
N VAL A 11 5.11 0.62 16.08
CA VAL A 11 4.84 -0.09 14.83
C VAL A 11 4.25 -1.45 15.16
N MET A 12 2.95 -1.63 14.88
CA MET A 12 2.27 -2.90 15.05
C MET A 12 2.12 -3.62 13.70
N ARG A 13 2.64 -4.85 13.63
CA ARG A 13 2.48 -5.75 12.48
C ARG A 13 1.56 -6.91 12.84
N PHE A 14 0.56 -7.15 12.00
CA PHE A 14 -0.29 -8.33 12.10
C PHE A 14 0.29 -9.49 11.31
N ILE A 15 0.35 -10.66 11.95
CA ILE A 15 0.78 -11.91 11.34
C ILE A 15 -0.44 -12.82 11.30
N ALA A 16 -0.74 -13.40 10.13
CA ALA A 16 -1.81 -14.37 10.04
C ALA A 16 -1.41 -15.65 10.78
N GLY A 17 -2.25 -16.06 11.73
CA GLY A 17 -2.13 -17.36 12.40
C GLY A 17 -2.61 -18.51 11.51
N ASP A 18 -2.42 -19.74 12.00
CA ASP A 18 -2.68 -20.96 11.23
C ASP A 18 -4.14 -21.04 10.73
N ASP A 19 -5.11 -20.64 11.56
CA ASP A 19 -6.53 -20.66 11.20
C ASP A 19 -6.86 -19.67 10.05
N ALA A 20 -6.18 -18.52 9.99
CA ALA A 20 -6.34 -17.56 8.90
C ALA A 20 -5.72 -18.05 7.59
N MET A 21 -4.59 -18.77 7.68
CA MET A 21 -3.89 -19.33 6.51
C MET A 21 -4.71 -20.46 5.86
N ASP A 22 -5.38 -21.27 6.68
CA ASP A 22 -6.27 -22.31 6.19
C ASP A 22 -7.45 -21.72 5.39
N ILE A 23 -8.07 -20.64 5.88
CA ILE A 23 -9.15 -19.94 5.16
C ILE A 23 -8.66 -19.34 3.83
N ALA A 24 -7.45 -18.75 3.81
CA ALA A 24 -6.85 -18.23 2.57
C ALA A 24 -6.62 -19.33 1.52
N SER A 25 -6.32 -20.55 1.95
CA SER A 25 -6.14 -21.71 1.06
C SER A 25 -7.46 -22.29 0.52
N VAL A 26 -8.55 -22.19 1.29
CA VAL A 26 -9.89 -22.72 0.93
C VAL A 26 -10.69 -21.71 0.08
N GLY A 27 -10.50 -20.40 0.29
CA GLY A 27 -11.20 -19.33 -0.44
C GLY A 27 -10.78 -19.11 -1.90
N GLY A 28 -9.74 -19.81 -2.38
CA GLY A 28 -9.29 -19.74 -3.78
C GLY A 28 -10.17 -20.51 -4.78
N GLY A 29 -11.25 -21.14 -4.33
CA GLY A 29 -12.13 -21.99 -5.13
C GLY A 29 -13.60 -21.58 -5.14
N ALA A 30 -13.95 -20.46 -5.79
CA ALA A 30 -15.33 -20.17 -6.17
C ALA A 30 -15.42 -19.50 -7.56
N MET A 31 -15.55 -20.37 -8.57
CA MET A 31 -16.18 -20.22 -9.89
C MET A 31 -16.35 -18.82 -10.51
N THR A 32 -15.50 -18.52 -11.50
CA THR A 32 -15.98 -18.03 -12.81
C THR A 32 -15.40 -18.97 -13.86
N GLU A 33 -16.24 -19.78 -14.48
CA GLU A 33 -15.85 -20.68 -15.55
C GLU A 33 -15.38 -19.89 -16.79
N GLN A 34 -14.37 -20.46 -17.45
CA GLN A 34 -13.87 -20.11 -18.78
C GLN A 34 -12.97 -18.87 -18.89
N THR A 35 -11.67 -19.08 -18.68
CA THR A 35 -10.64 -18.81 -19.70
C THR A 35 -9.30 -19.34 -19.18
N GLU A 36 -8.69 -20.18 -20.00
CA GLU A 36 -7.48 -20.94 -19.72
C GLU A 36 -6.27 -20.04 -19.46
N SER A 37 -5.32 -20.55 -18.66
CA SER A 37 -3.95 -20.05 -18.49
C SER A 37 -3.77 -18.74 -17.68
N ARG A 38 -3.93 -18.84 -16.35
CA ARG A 38 -3.40 -17.83 -15.39
C ARG A 38 -2.93 -18.42 -14.05
N VAL A 39 -2.79 -19.74 -13.98
CA VAL A 39 -2.21 -20.41 -12.80
C VAL A 39 -0.68 -20.35 -13.00
N VAL A 40 0.04 -19.74 -12.04
CA VAL A 40 1.52 -19.72 -11.83
C VAL A 40 2.20 -18.32 -11.78
N MET A 41 1.60 -17.21 -12.23
CA MET A 41 2.29 -15.89 -12.10
C MET A 41 2.05 -15.19 -10.74
N VAL A 42 1.01 -15.55 -9.98
CA VAL A 42 0.62 -14.88 -8.73
C VAL A 42 1.48 -15.27 -7.52
N SER A 43 2.14 -16.43 -7.56
CA SER A 43 2.86 -16.98 -6.39
C SER A 43 4.31 -16.49 -6.25
N VAL A 44 5.01 -16.20 -7.34
CA VAL A 44 6.43 -15.78 -7.26
C VAL A 44 6.56 -14.32 -6.82
N ASP A 45 5.67 -13.46 -7.28
CA ASP A 45 5.69 -12.04 -6.93
C ASP A 45 5.30 -11.83 -5.45
N SER A 46 4.34 -12.60 -4.92
CA SER A 46 3.93 -12.52 -3.51
C SER A 46 5.03 -12.98 -2.54
N GLU A 47 5.73 -14.07 -2.85
CA GLU A 47 6.82 -14.54 -1.98
C GLU A 47 8.02 -13.59 -2.02
N LYS A 48 8.31 -13.02 -3.20
CA LYS A 48 9.36 -12.01 -3.35
C LYS A 48 9.02 -10.71 -2.60
N GLU A 49 7.78 -10.24 -2.67
CA GLU A 49 7.30 -9.08 -1.91
C GLU A 49 7.42 -9.32 -0.42
N LYS A 50 6.98 -10.49 0.07
CA LYS A 50 7.15 -10.88 1.47
C LYS A 50 8.62 -10.90 1.90
N MET A 51 9.53 -11.41 1.07
CA MET A 51 10.96 -11.38 1.37
C MET A 51 11.51 -9.96 1.50
N LEU A 52 11.09 -9.04 0.62
CA LEU A 52 11.47 -7.63 0.68
C LEU A 52 10.90 -6.95 1.93
N ASP A 53 9.64 -7.23 2.27
CA ASP A 53 9.01 -6.71 3.49
C ASP A 53 9.78 -7.16 4.74
N GLU A 54 10.16 -8.44 4.83
CA GLU A 54 10.95 -8.96 5.95
C GLU A 54 12.34 -8.30 6.03
N GLU A 55 12.99 -8.06 4.89
CA GLU A 55 14.26 -7.33 4.84
C GLU A 55 14.10 -5.92 5.42
N HIS A 56 13.08 -5.16 4.98
CA HIS A 56 12.80 -3.81 5.46
C HIS A 56 12.42 -3.77 6.95
N ILE A 57 11.63 -4.73 7.42
CA ILE A 57 11.28 -4.86 8.85
C ILE A 57 12.52 -5.14 9.68
N ASN A 58 13.37 -6.06 9.23
CA ASN A 58 14.59 -6.42 9.94
C ASN A 58 15.59 -5.25 9.98
N GLU A 59 15.72 -4.51 8.88
CA GLU A 59 16.50 -3.28 8.82
C GLU A 59 15.97 -2.22 9.79
N PHE A 60 14.64 -2.01 9.82
CA PHE A 60 13.99 -1.09 10.76
C PHE A 60 14.25 -1.50 12.22
N ARG A 61 14.07 -2.77 12.56
CA ARG A 61 14.35 -3.31 13.90
C ARG A 61 15.81 -3.10 14.29
N THR A 62 16.74 -3.44 13.41
CA THR A 62 18.19 -3.33 13.66
C THR A 62 18.60 -1.87 13.86
N ARG A 63 18.08 -0.95 13.02
CA ARG A 63 18.38 0.48 13.11
C ARG A 63 17.86 1.12 14.39
N ASN A 64 16.75 0.64 14.92
CA ASN A 64 16.07 1.23 16.07
C ASN A 64 16.19 0.42 17.37
N ALA A 65 17.01 -0.63 17.40
CA ALA A 65 17.13 -1.54 18.55
C ALA A 65 17.51 -0.87 19.87
N ASN A 66 18.16 0.30 19.83
CA ASN A 66 18.58 1.06 21.02
C ASN A 66 17.73 2.33 21.25
N ASN A 67 16.61 2.49 20.54
CA ASN A 67 15.74 3.65 20.67
C ASN A 67 14.50 3.32 21.50
N GLU A 68 14.48 3.76 22.76
CA GLU A 68 13.38 3.52 23.70
C GLU A 68 12.06 4.21 23.28
N LEU A 69 12.11 5.19 22.36
CA LEU A 69 10.94 5.89 21.82
C LEU A 69 10.28 5.14 20.66
N ILE A 70 10.88 4.05 20.20
CA ILE A 70 10.37 3.26 19.07
C ILE A 70 10.12 1.83 19.53
N GLU A 71 8.85 1.43 19.53
CA GLU A 71 8.43 0.08 19.83
C GLU A 71 8.00 -0.64 18.55
N TYR A 72 8.43 -1.89 18.38
CA TYR A 72 7.96 -2.76 17.33
C TYR A 72 7.24 -3.96 17.95
N VAL A 73 6.00 -4.20 17.54
CA VAL A 73 5.15 -5.28 18.08
C VAL A 73 4.60 -6.13 16.94
N GLU A 74 4.77 -7.44 17.05
CA GLU A 74 4.09 -8.42 16.19
C GLU A 74 2.91 -9.03 16.94
N LYS A 75 1.75 -9.09 16.27
CA LYS A 75 0.52 -9.70 16.79
C LYS A 75 0.05 -10.77 15.83
N VAL A 76 0.05 -12.02 16.28
CA VAL A 76 -0.57 -13.13 15.54
C VAL A 76 -2.08 -13.05 15.75
N VAL A 77 -2.82 -13.02 14.64
CA VAL A 77 -4.29 -12.89 14.63
C VAL A 77 -4.88 -13.82 13.57
N ASN A 78 -6.09 -14.32 13.82
CA ASN A 78 -6.75 -15.31 12.97
C ASN A 78 -7.98 -14.74 12.24
N ASN A 79 -8.51 -13.59 12.67
CA ASN A 79 -9.72 -13.00 12.11
C ASN A 79 -9.83 -11.51 12.44
N GLY A 80 -10.86 -10.84 11.90
CA GLY A 80 -11.14 -9.42 12.14
C GLY A 80 -11.35 -9.05 13.61
N GLU A 81 -11.98 -9.92 14.40
CA GLU A 81 -12.23 -9.66 15.82
C GLU A 81 -10.94 -9.65 16.64
N GLU A 82 -10.04 -10.60 16.38
CA GLU A 82 -8.71 -10.65 17.00
C GLU A 82 -7.85 -9.46 16.58
N THR A 83 -7.93 -9.03 15.32
CA THR A 83 -7.28 -7.80 14.84
C THR A 83 -7.77 -6.58 15.61
N VAL A 84 -9.09 -6.42 15.78
CA VAL A 84 -9.70 -5.34 16.58
C VAL A 84 -9.27 -5.41 18.04
N ALA A 85 -9.26 -6.60 18.65
CA ALA A 85 -8.81 -6.79 20.01
C ALA A 85 -7.32 -6.41 20.19
N ALA A 86 -6.48 -6.75 19.22
CA ALA A 86 -5.07 -6.38 19.21
C ALA A 86 -4.87 -4.86 19.09
N ILE A 87 -5.64 -4.17 18.23
CA ILE A 87 -5.61 -2.70 18.13
C ILE A 87 -6.04 -2.06 19.47
N ARG A 88 -7.11 -2.57 20.09
CA ARG A 88 -7.58 -2.11 21.40
C ARG A 88 -6.61 -2.38 22.54
N SER A 89 -5.69 -3.34 22.37
CA SER A 89 -4.64 -3.61 23.36
C SER A 89 -3.52 -2.59 23.38
N ILE A 90 -3.42 -1.75 22.34
CA ILE A 90 -2.51 -0.60 22.32
C ILE A 90 -3.03 0.40 23.34
N ASP A 91 -2.14 0.86 24.22
CA ASP A 91 -2.50 1.88 25.20
C ASP A 91 -3.00 3.14 24.47
N SER A 92 -4.02 3.77 25.06
CA SER A 92 -4.70 4.98 24.57
C SER A 92 -3.81 6.24 24.55
N SER A 93 -2.50 6.08 24.72
CA SER A 93 -1.50 7.15 24.80
C SER A 93 -1.03 7.69 23.43
N HIS A 94 -1.77 7.41 22.35
CA HIS A 94 -1.38 7.81 21.00
C HIS A 94 -2.33 8.87 20.44
N ASP A 95 -1.80 10.01 20.01
CA ASP A 95 -2.58 11.09 19.42
C ASP A 95 -2.89 10.89 17.92
N LEU A 96 -2.16 9.98 17.26
CA LEU A 96 -2.24 9.71 15.82
C LEU A 96 -2.08 8.22 15.51
N PHE A 97 -3.04 7.68 14.75
CA PHE A 97 -2.95 6.36 14.12
C PHE A 97 -2.67 6.52 12.63
N ILE A 98 -1.70 5.75 12.12
CA ILE A 98 -1.40 5.66 10.69
C ILE A 98 -1.72 4.24 10.24
N VAL A 99 -2.62 4.11 9.28
CA VAL A 99 -3.04 2.81 8.76
C VAL A 99 -2.93 2.78 7.24
N GLY A 100 -2.48 1.63 6.71
CA GLY A 100 -2.45 1.40 5.27
C GLY A 100 -3.80 0.91 4.76
N ARG A 101 -4.17 1.30 3.54
CA ARG A 101 -5.34 0.77 2.83
C ARG A 101 -4.89 -0.03 1.60
N GLY A 102 -5.19 -1.32 1.59
CA GLY A 102 -4.99 -2.19 0.43
C GLY A 102 -6.12 -2.00 -0.58
N LYS A 103 -5.79 -1.70 -1.84
CA LYS A 103 -6.81 -1.51 -2.89
C LYS A 103 -7.33 -2.87 -3.35
N GLY A 104 -8.60 -3.16 -3.07
CA GLY A 104 -9.28 -4.37 -3.57
C GLY A 104 -8.79 -5.70 -2.99
N MET A 105 -7.97 -5.65 -1.92
CA MET A 105 -7.51 -6.83 -1.20
C MET A 105 -8.33 -6.98 0.08
N ILE A 106 -9.05 -8.10 0.19
CA ILE A 106 -9.68 -8.50 1.45
C ILE A 106 -8.73 -9.49 2.10
N SER A 107 -8.10 -9.07 3.20
CA SER A 107 -7.28 -9.97 4.01
C SER A 107 -8.20 -10.83 4.88
N PRO A 108 -7.88 -12.13 5.10
CA PRO A 108 -8.56 -12.94 6.12
C PRO A 108 -8.57 -12.26 7.50
N LEU A 109 -7.54 -11.45 7.79
CA LEU A 109 -7.38 -10.75 9.06
C LEU A 109 -8.33 -9.56 9.23
N THR A 110 -8.93 -9.10 8.14
CA THR A 110 -9.89 -8.00 8.12
C THR A 110 -11.25 -8.45 7.59
N ALA A 111 -11.42 -9.77 7.35
CA ALA A 111 -12.68 -10.33 6.89
C ALA A 111 -13.79 -10.09 7.94
N GLY A 112 -15.00 -9.80 7.47
CA GLY A 112 -16.13 -9.46 8.33
C GLY A 112 -16.12 -8.02 8.86
N LEU A 113 -14.96 -7.38 8.95
CA LEU A 113 -14.84 -5.99 9.40
C LEU A 113 -15.33 -4.99 8.34
N THR A 114 -15.31 -5.37 7.07
CA THR A 114 -15.79 -4.55 5.95
C THR A 114 -17.31 -4.62 5.73
N ASP A 115 -17.98 -5.66 6.23
CA ASP A 115 -19.38 -5.95 5.89
C ASP A 115 -20.37 -4.98 6.56
N TRP A 116 -19.91 -4.33 7.63
CA TRP A 116 -20.67 -3.36 8.43
C TRP A 116 -20.05 -1.96 8.37
N SER A 117 -19.23 -1.69 7.35
CA SER A 117 -18.45 -0.46 7.27
C SER A 117 -19.30 0.77 6.96
N GLU A 118 -19.12 1.85 7.72
CA GLU A 118 -19.81 3.13 7.50
C GLU A 118 -19.09 3.99 6.44
N CYS A 119 -17.75 3.93 6.43
CA CYS A 119 -16.86 4.70 5.56
C CYS A 119 -15.87 3.76 4.84
N PRO A 120 -16.29 3.05 3.78
CA PRO A 120 -15.44 2.07 3.07
C PRO A 120 -14.20 2.68 2.41
N GLU A 121 -14.15 3.99 2.22
CA GLU A 121 -13.00 4.76 1.76
C GLU A 121 -11.83 4.78 2.75
N LEU A 122 -12.09 4.56 4.05
CA LEU A 122 -11.06 4.47 5.08
C LEU A 122 -10.44 3.06 5.17
N GLY A 123 -11.07 2.07 4.53
CA GLY A 123 -10.71 0.66 4.67
C GLY A 123 -11.09 0.10 6.04
N ALA A 124 -11.02 -1.22 6.19
CA ALA A 124 -11.55 -1.93 7.36
C ALA A 124 -11.02 -1.40 8.71
N ILE A 125 -9.70 -1.21 8.81
CA ILE A 125 -9.06 -0.73 10.05
C ILE A 125 -9.32 0.77 10.26
N GLY A 126 -9.22 1.58 9.19
CA GLY A 126 -9.42 3.02 9.29
C GLY A 126 -10.86 3.38 9.68
N ASP A 127 -11.83 2.64 9.15
CA ASP A 127 -13.24 2.76 9.49
C ASP A 127 -13.50 2.36 10.95
N PHE A 128 -12.93 1.23 11.41
CA PHE A 128 -13.01 0.84 12.83
C PHE A 128 -12.46 1.92 13.76
N LEU A 129 -11.31 2.52 13.43
CA LEU A 129 -10.70 3.59 14.24
C LEU A 129 -11.50 4.90 14.21
N ALA A 130 -12.23 5.16 13.13
CA ALA A 130 -13.10 6.33 13.00
C ALA A 130 -14.49 6.11 13.63
N SER A 131 -14.88 4.87 13.86
CA SER A 131 -16.16 4.50 14.45
C SER A 131 -16.28 4.97 15.90
N SER A 132 -17.52 5.17 16.37
CA SER A 132 -17.80 5.55 17.76
C SER A 132 -17.37 4.49 18.79
N ASP A 133 -17.13 3.26 18.34
CA ASP A 133 -16.68 2.12 19.17
C ASP A 133 -15.20 2.18 19.55
N PHE A 134 -14.44 3.07 18.90
CA PHE A 134 -13.08 3.41 19.25
C PHE A 134 -13.10 4.78 19.94
N ALA A 135 -13.45 4.78 21.22
CA ALA A 135 -13.71 5.96 22.06
C ALA A 135 -12.46 6.80 22.40
N ALA A 136 -11.69 7.19 21.39
CA ALA A 136 -10.46 7.95 21.53
C ALA A 136 -10.54 9.24 20.69
N THR A 137 -10.24 10.38 21.29
CA THR A 137 -10.09 11.67 20.58
C THR A 137 -8.75 11.71 19.87
N VAL A 138 -8.59 10.90 18.82
CA VAL A 138 -7.32 10.72 18.12
C VAL A 138 -7.47 11.04 16.64
N SER A 139 -6.38 11.45 16.01
CA SER A 139 -6.35 11.62 14.56
C SER A 139 -6.07 10.28 13.88
N VAL A 140 -6.73 10.03 12.75
CA VAL A 140 -6.49 8.83 11.94
C VAL A 140 -6.04 9.27 10.55
N LEU A 141 -4.87 8.80 10.13
CA LEU A 141 -4.33 8.99 8.78
C LEU A 141 -4.36 7.67 8.03
N VAL A 142 -5.20 7.60 7.00
CA VAL A 142 -5.25 6.46 6.08
C VAL A 142 -4.33 6.72 4.89
N VAL A 143 -3.34 5.86 4.69
CA VAL A 143 -2.40 5.93 3.58
C VAL A 143 -2.77 4.89 2.53
N GLN A 144 -3.06 5.35 1.32
CA GLN A 144 -3.38 4.50 0.17
C GLN A 144 -2.26 4.60 -0.86
N GLN A 145 -1.66 3.46 -1.21
CA GLN A 145 -0.74 3.42 -2.35
C GLN A 145 -1.50 3.62 -3.65
N TYR A 146 -1.05 4.58 -4.47
CA TYR A 146 -1.56 4.77 -5.83
C TYR A 146 -0.86 3.79 -6.77
N ILE A 147 -1.60 2.78 -7.22
CA ILE A 147 -1.18 1.94 -8.34
C ILE A 147 -1.70 2.65 -9.59
N GLY A 148 -0.83 3.42 -10.23
CA GLY A 148 -1.13 4.01 -11.52
C GLY A 148 -1.53 2.91 -12.50
N PHE A 149 -2.62 3.10 -13.23
CA PHE A 149 -2.90 2.26 -14.39
C PHE A 149 -1.69 2.36 -15.31
N GLY A 150 -0.86 1.31 -15.32
CA GLY A 150 0.11 1.10 -16.38
C GLY A 150 -0.67 0.83 -17.65
N SER A 151 -1.09 1.89 -18.35
CA SER A 151 -1.40 1.78 -19.75
C SER A 151 -0.12 1.33 -20.46
N HIS A 152 -0.12 0.08 -20.93
CA HIS A 152 0.71 -0.32 -22.05
C HIS A 152 0.70 0.79 -23.11
N SER A 153 1.91 1.24 -23.47
CA SER A 153 2.26 2.02 -24.67
C SER A 153 1.23 3.06 -25.14
N ASP A 154 1.45 4.33 -24.82
CA ASP A 154 1.82 5.27 -25.88
C ASP A 154 2.39 6.57 -25.30
N GLY A 155 3.26 7.20 -26.09
CA GLY A 155 4.12 8.32 -25.68
C GLY A 155 3.41 9.42 -24.89
N ILE A 156 4.03 9.80 -23.79
CA ILE A 156 3.67 10.97 -22.98
C ILE A 156 3.80 12.23 -23.86
N SER A 157 2.69 12.67 -24.45
CA SER A 157 2.55 14.03 -24.93
C SER A 157 2.04 14.84 -23.74
N THR A 158 2.96 15.49 -23.04
CA THR A 158 2.62 16.42 -21.96
C THR A 158 1.68 17.52 -22.48
N PRO A 159 0.57 17.81 -21.80
CA PRO A 159 -0.28 18.93 -22.17
C PRO A 159 0.39 20.24 -21.75
N ASP A 160 0.64 21.05 -22.78
CA ASP A 160 0.70 22.50 -22.82
C ASP A 160 1.77 23.25 -21.97
N SER A 161 2.58 24.02 -22.66
CA SER A 161 3.28 25.18 -22.09
C SER A 161 3.34 26.26 -23.17
N PRO A 162 2.72 27.43 -22.95
CA PRO A 162 2.71 28.52 -23.91
C PRO A 162 3.99 29.35 -23.73
N GLY A 163 4.80 29.49 -24.78
CA GLY A 163 5.87 30.49 -24.74
C GLY A 163 6.90 30.44 -25.86
N GLN A 164 6.95 31.55 -26.59
CA GLN A 164 8.08 32.08 -27.37
C GLN A 164 8.33 31.51 -28.76
N SER A 165 7.63 32.11 -29.72
CA SER A 165 8.18 32.43 -31.05
C SER A 165 9.55 33.08 -30.90
N ASN A 166 10.59 32.45 -31.47
CA ASN A 166 11.84 33.12 -31.75
C ASN A 166 12.33 32.71 -33.15
N ASP A 167 12.23 33.67 -34.07
CA ASP A 167 12.78 33.60 -35.41
C ASP A 167 14.29 33.38 -35.39
N GLN A 168 14.79 32.38 -36.13
CA GLN A 168 16.12 32.46 -36.74
C GLN A 168 16.12 31.84 -38.14
N VAL A 169 16.26 32.74 -39.10
CA VAL A 169 16.51 32.53 -40.52
C VAL A 169 17.99 32.16 -40.72
N SER A 170 18.26 31.38 -41.78
CA SER A 170 19.53 31.29 -42.55
C SER A 170 20.44 30.07 -42.29
N ASN A 171 20.38 29.08 -43.17
CA ASN A 171 21.38 28.89 -44.25
C ASN A 171 21.22 27.49 -44.87
N MET A 172 20.57 27.45 -46.04
CA MET A 172 20.52 26.26 -46.89
C MET A 172 21.68 26.35 -47.89
N GLU A 173 22.83 25.81 -47.50
CA GLU A 173 23.93 25.56 -48.41
C GLU A 173 23.83 24.15 -49.01
N GLN A 174 23.67 24.16 -50.33
CA GLN A 174 24.25 23.23 -51.30
C GLN A 174 23.62 21.83 -51.40
N ASN A 175 23.04 21.58 -52.59
CA ASN A 175 23.63 20.69 -53.61
C ASN A 175 22.68 19.61 -54.17
N VAL A 176 21.83 19.94 -55.16
CA VAL A 176 21.42 18.93 -56.17
C VAL A 176 21.24 19.56 -57.56
N ARG A 177 22.32 19.50 -58.34
CA ARG A 177 22.44 19.04 -59.75
C ARG A 177 21.47 19.56 -60.82
N ARG A 178 22.06 20.25 -61.81
CA ARG A 178 21.48 20.68 -63.10
C ARG A 178 21.01 19.48 -63.96
N PRO A 179 20.01 19.67 -64.85
CA PRO A 179 19.57 18.66 -65.80
C PRO A 179 20.54 18.54 -66.99
N GLN A 180 20.69 17.33 -67.52
CA GLN A 180 21.39 17.09 -68.79
C GLN A 180 20.46 17.36 -69.96
N GLN A 181 20.99 18.05 -70.97
CA GLN A 181 20.69 17.85 -72.38
C GLN A 181 22.01 17.54 -73.07
#